data_AF-A0A2A2SIF8-F1
#
_entry.id   AF-A0A2A2SIF8-F1
#
_cell.length_a   1.000
_cell.length_b   1.000
_cell.length_c   1.000
_cell.angle_alpha   90.00
_cell.angle_beta   90.00
_cell.angle_gamma   90.00
#
_symmetry.space_group_name_H-M   'P 1'
#
loop_
_entity.id
_entity.type
_entity.pdbx_description
1 polymer ?
#
loop_
_entity_poly.entity_id
_entity_poly.type
_entity_poly.pdbx_seq_one_letter_code
_entity_poly.pdbx_strand_id
1 'polypeptide(L)'
;MSAAPSADVDHVGRKLRTLEQCALHKRTLRLTCPGCERSRVMDAAALWWLFRRKGWDNALGEVAKRLCCERCRDENDRVVRPSWTVTREMPEGPQPPYPDKHEWRRLVSRYRS
;
A
#
# COMPACT_ATOMS: atom_id res chain seq x y z
N MET A 1 2.16 -15.58 -24.84
CA MET A 1 1.39 -14.93 -23.75
C MET A 1 2.40 -14.16 -22.90
N SER A 2 2.55 -12.87 -23.14
CA SER A 2 3.51 -12.04 -22.39
C SER A 2 3.00 -11.87 -20.96
N ALA A 3 3.70 -12.46 -19.98
CA ALA A 3 3.44 -12.16 -18.58
C ALA A 3 3.64 -10.65 -18.40
N ALA A 4 2.57 -9.94 -18.01
CA ALA A 4 2.67 -8.54 -17.66
C ALA A 4 3.80 -8.39 -16.61
N PRO A 5 4.70 -7.42 -16.73
CA PRO A 5 5.78 -7.24 -15.78
C PRO A 5 5.17 -7.07 -14.39
N SER A 6 5.55 -7.96 -13.46
CA SER A 6 4.99 -8.03 -12.12
C SER A 6 5.13 -6.66 -11.44
N ALA A 7 4.03 -6.07 -10.99
CA ALA A 7 4.04 -4.69 -10.50
C ALA A 7 4.81 -4.53 -9.18
N ASP A 8 5.13 -5.64 -8.52
CA ASP A 8 5.95 -5.75 -7.31
C ASP A 8 7.46 -5.70 -7.56
N VAL A 9 7.93 -5.46 -8.79
CA VAL A 9 9.36 -5.22 -9.06
C VAL A 9 9.67 -3.77 -9.48
N ASP A 10 10.87 -3.33 -9.12
CA ASP A 10 11.47 -2.09 -9.62
C ASP A 10 12.05 -2.25 -11.04
N HIS A 11 12.65 -1.18 -11.57
CA HIS A 11 13.20 -1.14 -12.92
C HIS A 11 14.48 -1.97 -13.12
N VAL A 12 15.10 -2.47 -12.03
CA VAL A 12 16.26 -3.37 -12.07
C VAL A 12 15.91 -4.80 -11.64
N GLY A 13 14.62 -5.12 -11.49
CA GLY A 13 14.13 -6.46 -11.19
C GLY A 13 14.12 -6.83 -9.70
N ARG A 14 14.33 -5.89 -8.78
CA ARG A 14 14.26 -6.14 -7.33
C ARG A 14 12.81 -6.08 -6.85
N LYS A 15 12.44 -7.01 -5.97
CA LYS A 15 11.12 -7.02 -5.32
C LYS A 15 10.97 -5.86 -4.35
N LEU A 16 9.83 -5.18 -4.44
CA LEU A 16 9.38 -4.16 -3.50
C LEU A 16 8.84 -4.86 -2.24
N ARG A 17 9.43 -4.55 -1.07
CA ARG A 17 9.14 -5.22 0.21
C ARG A 17 8.51 -4.29 1.24
N THR A 18 8.53 -2.99 1.01
CA THR A 18 7.99 -1.98 1.94
C THR A 18 7.05 -1.01 1.21
N LEU A 19 6.09 -0.43 1.95
CA LEU A 19 5.27 0.68 1.42
C LEU A 19 6.11 1.84 0.95
N GLU A 20 7.25 2.07 1.60
CA GLU A 20 8.19 3.10 1.21
C GLU A 20 8.73 2.90 -0.21
N GLN A 21 9.22 1.69 -0.51
CA GLN A 21 9.68 1.33 -1.84
C GLN A 21 8.51 1.45 -2.84
N CYS A 22 7.34 0.92 -2.50
CA CYS A 22 6.15 1.06 -3.34
C CYS A 22 5.81 2.54 -3.62
N ALA A 23 5.86 3.42 -2.62
CA ALA A 23 5.61 4.84 -2.76
C ALA A 23 6.63 5.53 -3.69
N LEU A 24 7.92 5.27 -3.48
CA LEU A 24 9.01 5.81 -4.31
C LEU A 24 8.90 5.38 -5.77
N HIS A 25 8.43 4.15 -6.00
CA HIS A 25 8.16 3.60 -7.33
C HIS A 25 6.76 3.92 -7.86
N LYS A 26 6.02 4.83 -7.22
CA LYS A 26 4.66 5.25 -7.63
C LYS A 26 3.72 4.06 -7.85
N ARG A 27 3.76 3.09 -6.95
CA ARG A 27 2.89 1.92 -6.96
C ARG A 27 1.66 2.15 -6.09
N THR A 28 0.67 1.31 -6.31
CA THR A 28 -0.54 1.21 -5.50
C THR A 28 -0.67 -0.21 -4.94
N LEU A 29 -1.52 -0.39 -3.94
CA LEU A 29 -1.84 -1.70 -3.37
C LEU A 29 -3.31 -2.00 -3.63
N ARG A 30 -3.59 -3.10 -4.35
CA ARG A 30 -4.93 -3.68 -4.40
C ARG A 30 -5.12 -4.53 -3.15
N LEU A 31 -6.06 -4.12 -2.30
CA LEU A 31 -6.45 -4.83 -1.09
C LEU A 31 -7.75 -5.56 -1.36
N THR A 32 -7.80 -6.87 -1.12
CA THR A 32 -9.01 -7.68 -1.32
C THR A 32 -9.40 -8.36 -0.01
N CYS A 33 -10.63 -8.15 0.44
CA CYS A 33 -11.14 -8.81 1.63
C CYS A 33 -11.53 -10.26 1.30
N PRO A 34 -10.95 -11.29 1.95
CA PRO A 34 -11.36 -12.67 1.70
C PRO A 34 -12.74 -13.02 2.27
N GLY A 35 -13.30 -12.20 3.17
CA GLY A 35 -14.59 -12.45 3.79
C GLY A 35 -15.81 -11.93 3.01
N CYS A 36 -15.65 -10.83 2.28
CA CYS A 36 -16.74 -10.21 1.51
C CYS A 36 -16.35 -9.89 0.06
N GLU A 37 -15.17 -10.33 -0.37
CA GLU A 37 -14.61 -10.21 -1.74
C GLU A 37 -14.42 -8.78 -2.26
N ARG A 38 -14.80 -7.76 -1.49
CA ARG A 38 -14.61 -6.37 -1.86
C ARG A 38 -13.12 -6.07 -1.98
N SER A 39 -12.75 -5.51 -3.12
CA SER A 39 -11.40 -4.99 -3.34
C SER A 39 -11.38 -3.46 -3.34
N ARG A 40 -10.22 -2.90 -3.04
CA ARG A 40 -9.94 -1.47 -3.16
C ARG A 40 -8.49 -1.22 -3.49
N VAL A 41 -8.22 -0.31 -4.42
CA VAL A 41 -6.85 0.16 -4.71
C VAL A 41 -6.50 1.37 -3.85
N MET A 42 -5.38 1.30 -3.14
CA MET A 42 -4.86 2.37 -2.29
C MET A 42 -3.50 2.87 -2.75
N ASP A 43 -3.28 4.17 -2.63
CA ASP A 43 -2.00 4.77 -2.98
C ASP A 43 -0.92 4.43 -1.95
N ALA A 44 0.24 3.94 -2.41
CA ALA A 44 1.32 3.54 -1.50
C ALA A 44 1.95 4.74 -0.78
N ALA A 45 2.00 5.93 -1.37
CA ALA A 45 2.52 7.12 -0.71
C ALA A 45 1.58 7.59 0.42
N ALA A 46 0.27 7.55 0.19
CA ALA A 46 -0.71 7.84 1.23
C ALA A 46 -0.65 6.81 2.38
N LEU A 47 -0.58 5.52 2.06
CA LEU A 47 -0.43 4.45 3.05
C LEU A 47 0.89 4.54 3.81
N TRP A 48 2.01 4.76 3.12
CA TRP A 48 3.32 4.95 3.76
C TRP A 48 3.26 6.12 4.76
N TRP A 49 2.65 7.23 4.38
CA TRP A 49 2.56 8.39 5.25
C TRP A 49 1.67 8.13 6.48
N LEU A 50 0.56 7.43 6.31
CA LEU A 50 -0.26 6.97 7.44
C LEU A 50 0.56 6.12 8.42
N PHE A 51 1.27 5.12 7.91
CA PHE A 51 2.08 4.21 8.73
C PHE A 51 3.21 4.96 9.43
N ARG A 52 3.89 5.86 8.72
CA ARG A 52 4.95 6.69 9.27
C ARG A 52 4.46 7.60 10.39
N ARG A 53 3.32 8.29 10.20
CA ARG A 53 2.72 9.14 11.24
C ARG A 53 2.30 8.38 12.49
N LYS A 54 1.99 7.08 12.33
CA LYS A 54 1.61 6.20 13.43
C LYS A 54 2.78 5.43 14.04
N GLY A 55 4.00 5.56 13.49
CA GLY A 55 5.17 4.81 13.94
C GLY A 55 5.05 3.29 13.70
N TRP A 56 4.30 2.89 12.67
CA TRP A 56 4.07 1.48 12.35
C TRP A 56 5.11 0.95 11.36
N ASP A 57 5.42 -0.35 11.46
CA ASP A 57 6.26 -1.05 10.49
C ASP A 57 5.57 -1.04 9.11
N ASN A 58 6.31 -0.60 8.10
CA ASN A 58 5.84 -0.43 6.74
C ASN A 58 6.23 -1.57 5.80
N ALA A 59 6.83 -2.66 6.32
CA ALA A 59 7.03 -3.90 5.59
C ALA A 59 5.67 -4.45 5.10
N LEU A 60 5.57 -4.83 3.83
CA LEU A 60 4.29 -5.21 3.22
C LEU A 60 3.62 -6.39 3.95
N GLY A 61 4.41 -7.30 4.52
CA GLY A 61 3.90 -8.39 5.36
C GLY A 61 3.23 -7.93 6.66
N GLU A 62 3.69 -6.83 7.26
CA GLU A 62 3.11 -6.26 8.48
C GLU A 62 1.94 -5.31 8.18
N VAL A 63 1.96 -4.66 7.02
CA VAL A 63 0.91 -3.72 6.59
C VAL A 63 -0.47 -4.37 6.58
N ALA A 64 -0.58 -5.57 6.00
CA ALA A 64 -1.84 -6.31 5.93
C ALA A 64 -2.45 -6.58 7.31
N LYS A 65 -1.61 -6.83 8.32
CA LYS A 65 -2.04 -7.11 9.70
C LYS A 65 -2.63 -5.89 10.39
N ARG A 66 -2.32 -4.68 9.92
CA ARG A 66 -2.84 -3.41 10.46
C ARG A 66 -4.09 -2.91 9.73
N LEU A 67 -4.35 -3.41 8.53
CA LEU A 67 -5.54 -3.06 7.75
C LEU A 67 -6.70 -4.00 8.09
N CYS A 68 -7.93 -3.54 7.95
CA CYS A 68 -9.13 -4.37 8.10
C CYS A 68 -10.22 -3.92 7.14
N CYS A 69 -11.09 -4.84 6.74
CA CYS A 69 -12.28 -4.48 5.96
C CYS A 69 -13.31 -3.77 6.85
N GLU A 70 -13.56 -2.48 6.56
CA GLU A 70 -14.57 -1.68 7.26
C GLU A 70 -15.95 -2.32 7.19
N ARG A 71 -16.36 -2.82 6.02
CA ARG A 71 -17.66 -3.49 5.85
C ARG A 71 -17.82 -4.73 6.74
N CYS A 72 -16.82 -5.62 6.77
CA CYS A 72 -16.89 -6.82 7.61
C CYS A 72 -16.91 -6.46 9.10
N ARG A 73 -16.19 -5.41 9.49
CA ARG A 73 -16.19 -4.93 10.88
C ARG A 73 -17.55 -4.33 11.24
N ASP A 74 -18.07 -3.45 10.41
CA ASP A 74 -19.23 -2.63 10.76
C ASP A 74 -20.56 -3.38 10.56
N GLU A 75 -20.67 -4.27 9.55
CA GLU A 75 -21.90 -5.03 9.27
C GLU A 75 -21.94 -6.42 9.94
N ASN A 76 -20.78 -7.04 10.21
CA ASN A 76 -20.70 -8.43 10.67
C ASN A 76 -19.91 -8.62 11.98
N ASP A 77 -19.44 -7.53 12.60
CA ASP A 77 -18.57 -7.54 13.80
C ASP A 77 -17.33 -8.44 13.67
N ARG A 78 -16.77 -8.52 12.44
CA ARG A 78 -15.61 -9.37 12.13
C ARG A 78 -14.42 -8.55 11.66
N VAL A 79 -13.28 -8.73 12.32
CA VAL A 79 -12.00 -8.15 11.88
C VAL A 79 -11.36 -9.04 10.82
N VAL A 80 -11.65 -8.78 9.55
CA VAL A 80 -11.05 -9.51 8.42
C VAL A 80 -9.88 -8.71 7.84
N ARG A 81 -8.70 -9.34 7.78
CA ARG A 81 -7.49 -8.77 7.20
C ARG A 81 -7.49 -8.99 5.68
N PRO A 82 -7.30 -7.94 4.86
CA PRO A 82 -7.28 -8.11 3.41
C PRO A 82 -6.00 -8.80 2.95
N SER A 83 -6.09 -9.56 1.87
CA SER A 83 -4.92 -9.90 1.05
C SER A 83 -4.51 -8.67 0.24
N TRP A 84 -3.27 -8.64 -0.21
CA TRP A 84 -2.72 -7.49 -0.93
C TRP A 84 -1.89 -7.92 -2.12
N THR A 85 -1.93 -7.09 -3.17
CA THR A 85 -1.06 -7.20 -4.34
C THR A 85 -0.57 -5.81 -4.72
N VAL A 86 0.72 -5.68 -5.01
CA VAL A 86 1.27 -4.43 -5.55
C VAL A 86 0.80 -4.29 -7.00
N THR A 87 0.32 -3.11 -7.36
CA THR A 87 -0.21 -2.80 -8.69
C THR A 87 0.22 -1.40 -9.16
N ARG A 88 -0.12 -1.06 -10.40
CA ARG A 88 0.04 0.28 -11.00
C ARG A 88 -1.31 0.92 -11.33
N GLU A 89 -2.39 0.29 -10.89
CA GLU A 89 -3.75 0.79 -11.08
C GLU A 89 -3.96 2.10 -10.31
N MET A 90 -4.90 2.91 -10.79
CA MET A 90 -5.20 4.19 -10.17
C MET A 90 -5.88 3.98 -8.79
N PRO A 91 -5.55 4.79 -7.77
CA PRO A 91 -6.19 4.66 -6.46
C PRO A 91 -7.71 4.83 -6.54
N GLU A 92 -8.44 4.02 -5.76
CA GLU A 92 -9.89 4.00 -5.74
C GLU A 92 -10.44 4.66 -4.47
N GLY A 93 -11.33 5.62 -4.66
CA GLY A 93 -12.03 6.32 -3.57
C GLY A 93 -11.10 7.17 -2.68
N PRO A 94 -11.60 7.64 -1.51
CA PRO A 94 -10.89 8.58 -0.64
C PRO A 94 -9.60 8.01 -0.04
N GLN A 95 -8.45 8.55 -0.40
CA GLN A 95 -7.17 8.10 0.17
C GLN A 95 -6.93 8.74 1.55
N PRO A 96 -6.12 8.11 2.42
CA PRO A 96 -5.55 8.80 3.57
C PRO A 96 -4.80 10.08 3.14
N PRO A 97 -4.53 11.00 4.07
CA PRO A 97 -3.73 12.18 3.75
C PRO A 97 -2.40 11.78 3.10
N TYR A 98 -2.01 12.51 2.07
CA TYR A 98 -0.70 12.37 1.44
C TYR A 98 0.38 13.06 2.31
N PRO A 99 1.65 12.64 2.19
CA PRO A 99 2.74 13.37 2.81
C PRO A 99 2.83 14.78 2.21
N ASP A 100 3.16 15.76 3.04
CA ASP A 100 3.44 17.10 2.53
C ASP A 100 4.73 17.11 1.68
N LYS A 101 4.95 18.23 0.99
CA LYS A 101 6.09 18.41 0.09
C LYS A 101 7.44 18.23 0.79
N HIS A 102 7.54 18.65 2.05
CA HIS A 102 8.78 18.59 2.81
C HIS A 102 9.10 17.14 3.20
N GLU A 103 8.12 16.42 3.72
CA GLU A 103 8.28 15.01 4.09
C GLU A 103 8.51 14.12 2.87
N TRP A 104 7.88 14.43 1.75
CA TRP A 104 8.16 13.75 0.49
C TRP A 104 9.60 13.97 0.02
N ARG A 105 10.10 15.21 0.05
CA ARG A 105 11.50 15.51 -0.28
C ARG A 105 12.48 14.79 0.64
N ARG A 106 12.20 14.76 1.94
CA ARG A 106 13.03 14.06 2.94
C ARG A 106 13.13 12.57 2.62
N LEU A 107 12.00 11.93 2.28
CA LEU A 107 11.97 10.53 1.88
C LEU A 107 12.82 10.30 0.62
N VAL A 108 12.60 11.07 -0.43
CA VAL A 108 13.32 10.94 -1.71
C VAL A 108 14.82 11.15 -1.52
N SER A 109 15.22 12.13 -0.70
CA SER A 109 16.64 12.37 -0.38
C SER A 109 17.27 11.15 0.27
N ARG A 110 16.63 10.60 1.31
CA ARG A 110 17.15 9.42 2.02
C ARG A 110 17.29 8.20 1.13
N TYR A 111 16.41 8.03 0.14
CA TYR A 111 16.46 6.89 -0.77
C TYR A 111 17.58 7.01 -1.84
N ARG A 112 18.00 8.23 -2.16
CA ARG A 112 19.04 8.49 -3.17
C ARG A 112 20.47 8.49 -2.60
N SER A 113 20.59 8.71 -1.30
CA SER A 113 21.84 8.63 -0.52
C SER A 113 22.23 7.18 -0.30
#